data_AF-A0A4R2NKZ8-F1
#
_entry.id   AF-A0A4R2NKZ8-F1
#
_cell.length_a   1.000
_cell.length_b   1.000
_cell.length_c   1.000
_cell.angle_alpha   90.00
_cell.angle_beta   90.00
_cell.angle_gamma   90.00
#
_symmetry.space_group_name_H-M   'P 1'
#
loop_
_entity.id
_entity.type
_entity.pdbx_description
1 polymer ?
#
loop_
_entity_poly.entity_id
_entity_poly.type
_entity_poly.pdbx_seq_one_letter_code
_entity_poly.pdbx_strand_id
1 'polypeptide(L)'
;MPMWLRKGLVGLVAVLTFGMIVPTSYIHTETKPSRESIQEPGSDIPPLKVTEELSNTETESRNEEADDDDLSWRDIAGSFYAKDELMPALQSFAMKEAEMQGMQKFGSVISSQIGDAYQSDIVPKFGEAVTAAANKANVDVLRNLEVSRDPASGLGERILHLYDGNTGKELIKFHVRRDHPPLDGYWFNFHYHTHEDGFQSHHELGKIYWDKNTPPHWMA
;
A
#
# COMPACT_ATOMS: atom_id res chain seq x y z
N MET A 1 -24.15 45.70 31.71
CA MET A 1 -23.93 45.09 30.37
C MET A 1 -25.16 44.28 30.01
N PRO A 2 -25.90 44.64 28.96
CA PRO A 2 -27.06 43.85 28.53
C PRO A 2 -26.62 42.43 28.14
N MET A 3 -27.39 41.44 28.56
CA MET A 3 -27.03 40.01 28.47
C MET A 3 -26.83 39.56 27.01
N TRP A 4 -27.47 40.24 26.06
CA TRP A 4 -27.34 39.99 24.63
C TRP A 4 -25.96 40.38 24.08
N LEU A 5 -25.35 41.45 24.60
CA LEU A 5 -24.05 41.93 24.12
C LEU A 5 -22.91 40.96 24.51
N ARG A 6 -23.03 40.34 25.69
CA ARG A 6 -22.10 39.27 26.12
C ARG A 6 -22.20 38.03 25.24
N LYS A 7 -23.43 37.63 24.87
CA LYS A 7 -23.66 36.47 24.01
C LYS A 7 -23.16 36.70 22.58
N GLY A 8 -23.32 37.92 22.05
CA GLY A 8 -22.80 38.29 20.73
C GLY A 8 -21.27 38.24 20.65
N LEU A 9 -20.58 38.75 21.68
CA LEU A 9 -19.11 38.72 21.73
C LEU A 9 -18.56 37.29 21.72
N VAL A 10 -19.17 36.39 22.49
CA VAL A 10 -18.73 34.97 22.57
C VAL A 10 -18.89 34.28 21.22
N GLY A 11 -20.01 34.51 20.52
CA GLY A 11 -20.22 33.97 19.17
C GLY A 11 -19.20 34.50 18.15
N LEU A 12 -18.87 35.79 18.21
CA LEU A 12 -17.92 36.41 17.29
C LEU A 12 -16.50 35.90 17.51
N VAL A 13 -16.06 35.76 18.77
CA VAL A 13 -14.74 35.18 19.09
C VAL A 13 -14.66 33.72 18.65
N ALA A 14 -15.73 32.93 18.83
CA ALA A 14 -15.77 31.54 18.40
C ALA A 14 -15.59 31.40 16.89
N VAL A 15 -16.27 32.22 16.07
CA VAL A 15 -16.12 32.18 14.59
C VAL A 15 -14.73 32.65 14.16
N LEU A 16 -14.14 33.63 14.83
CA LEU A 16 -12.80 34.15 14.52
C LEU A 16 -11.69 33.16 14.86
N THR A 17 -11.88 32.31 15.87
CA THR A 17 -10.90 31.28 16.27
C THR A 17 -11.17 29.91 15.65
N PHE A 18 -12.36 29.68 15.06
CA PHE A 18 -12.68 28.46 14.33
C PHE A 18 -11.86 28.41 13.03
N GLY A 19 -10.76 27.67 13.06
CA GLY A 19 -9.83 27.52 11.94
C GLY A 19 -8.41 28.07 12.17
N MET A 20 -8.16 28.77 13.29
CA MET A 20 -6.80 29.23 13.65
C MET A 20 -6.08 28.32 14.66
N ILE A 21 -6.79 27.43 15.35
CA ILE A 21 -6.15 26.45 16.24
C ILE A 21 -6.03 25.12 15.50
N VAL A 22 -4.82 24.78 15.04
CA VAL A 22 -4.49 23.42 14.66
C VAL A 22 -4.29 22.64 15.97
N PRO A 23 -5.02 21.54 16.23
CA PRO A 23 -4.76 20.73 17.41
C PRO A 23 -3.34 20.16 17.32
N THR A 24 -2.46 20.61 18.21
CA THR A 24 -1.15 20.00 18.36
C THR A 24 -1.35 18.61 18.98
N SER A 25 -1.27 17.57 18.16
CA SER A 25 -1.18 16.20 18.63
C SER A 25 0.11 16.07 19.44
N TYR A 26 0.00 15.95 20.77
CA TYR A 26 1.13 15.55 21.60
C TYR A 26 1.46 14.10 21.28
N ILE A 27 2.42 13.87 20.38
CA ILE A 27 3.03 12.55 20.22
C ILE A 27 3.96 12.35 21.41
N HIS A 28 3.52 11.55 22.38
CA HIS A 28 4.41 10.96 23.37
C HIS A 28 5.25 9.88 22.67
N THR A 29 6.47 10.24 22.31
CA THR A 29 7.53 9.28 21.98
C THR A 29 8.44 9.14 23.19
N GLU A 30 8.20 8.09 23.98
CA GLU A 30 9.19 7.58 24.93
C GLU A 30 10.30 6.89 24.13
N THR A 31 11.35 7.63 23.79
CA THR A 31 12.61 7.05 23.33
C THR A 31 13.73 7.57 24.20
N LYS A 32 14.34 6.65 24.96
CA LYS A 32 15.57 6.87 25.72
C LYS A 32 16.71 7.29 24.78
N PRO A 33 17.65 8.13 25.25
CA PRO A 33 18.60 8.83 24.39
C PRO A 33 19.86 8.01 24.12
N SER A 34 20.31 8.01 22.87
CA SER A 34 21.72 7.89 22.52
C SER A 34 22.24 9.28 22.13
N ARG A 35 23.27 9.71 22.87
CA ARG A 35 24.19 10.85 22.72
C ARG A 35 24.45 11.22 21.25
N GLU A 36 24.70 12.47 20.85
CA GLU A 36 25.63 13.43 21.44
C GLU A 36 25.45 14.82 20.78
N SER A 37 25.84 15.85 21.53
CA SER A 37 25.60 17.29 21.33
C SER A 37 26.48 17.92 20.25
N ILE A 38 25.91 18.81 19.43
CA ILE A 38 26.67 19.83 18.67
C ILE A 38 26.32 21.21 19.21
N GLN A 39 27.32 21.87 19.77
CA GLN A 39 27.33 23.28 20.10
C GLN A 39 28.66 23.83 19.55
N GLU A 40 28.59 24.70 18.54
CA GLU A 40 29.77 25.40 18.01
C GLU A 40 30.18 26.57 18.92
N PRO A 41 31.46 26.99 18.89
CA PRO A 41 31.76 28.21 18.11
C PRO A 41 33.16 28.28 17.46
N GLY A 42 33.22 28.81 16.23
CA GLY A 42 33.97 30.03 15.89
C GLY A 42 35.47 30.01 15.55
N SER A 43 35.78 30.68 14.42
CA SER A 43 37.04 31.36 14.01
C SER A 43 38.15 30.60 13.28
N ASP A 44 38.25 30.97 11.99
CA ASP A 44 39.44 31.50 11.30
C ASP A 44 40.63 30.61 10.86
N ILE A 45 40.64 30.45 9.51
CA ILE A 45 41.77 30.59 8.57
C ILE A 45 42.60 29.31 8.21
N PRO A 46 43.00 29.15 6.91
CA PRO A 46 43.22 27.89 6.18
C PRO A 46 44.75 27.66 5.91
N PRO A 47 45.29 26.95 4.87
CA PRO A 47 44.72 26.17 3.74
C PRO A 47 45.53 24.90 3.34
N LEU A 48 45.28 24.39 2.12
CA LEU A 48 46.05 23.44 1.28
C LEU A 48 45.82 21.93 1.54
N LYS A 49 45.69 21.06 0.54
CA LYS A 49 46.16 21.12 -0.86
C LYS A 49 45.33 20.17 -1.75
N VAL A 50 45.09 20.63 -2.98
CA VAL A 50 44.53 19.92 -4.13
C VAL A 50 45.44 18.75 -4.54
N THR A 51 44.84 17.62 -4.92
CA THR A 51 45.24 16.82 -6.08
C THR A 51 44.09 15.93 -6.51
N GLU A 52 43.61 16.15 -7.73
CA GLU A 52 42.81 15.20 -8.50
C GLU A 52 43.68 14.00 -8.90
N GLU A 53 43.13 12.79 -8.86
CA GLU A 53 43.35 11.77 -9.90
C GLU A 53 42.32 10.62 -9.80
N LEU A 54 41.39 10.65 -10.75
CA LEU A 54 40.81 9.58 -11.58
C LEU A 54 40.83 8.09 -11.16
N SER A 55 39.67 7.46 -11.42
CA SER A 55 39.47 6.10 -11.96
C SER A 55 39.44 4.91 -11.00
N ASN A 56 38.24 4.36 -10.77
CA ASN A 56 37.82 3.13 -11.47
C ASN A 56 36.36 2.78 -11.16
N THR A 57 35.57 2.71 -12.23
CA THR A 57 34.24 2.10 -12.29
C THR A 57 34.42 0.59 -12.41
N GLU A 58 34.00 -0.16 -11.39
CA GLU A 58 33.80 -1.60 -11.52
C GLU A 58 32.38 -1.83 -12.03
N THR A 59 32.31 -2.18 -13.32
CA THR A 59 31.11 -2.65 -13.98
C THR A 59 31.00 -4.14 -13.70
N GLU A 60 30.20 -4.52 -12.71
CA GLU A 60 29.77 -5.91 -12.57
C GLU A 60 28.70 -6.20 -13.64
N SER A 61 29.11 -6.97 -14.64
CA SER A 61 28.24 -7.56 -15.64
C SER A 61 27.42 -8.65 -14.99
N ARG A 62 26.16 -8.34 -14.67
CA ARG A 62 25.16 -9.32 -14.28
C ARG A 62 24.54 -9.88 -15.56
N ASN A 63 24.62 -11.19 -15.74
CA ASN A 63 23.96 -11.91 -16.82
C ASN A 63 22.46 -11.57 -16.83
N GLU A 64 22.00 -10.94 -17.90
CA GLU A 64 20.58 -10.81 -18.25
C GLU A 64 20.11 -12.12 -18.87
N GLU A 65 19.87 -13.13 -18.03
CA GLU A 65 18.83 -14.10 -18.38
C GLU A 65 17.50 -13.39 -18.12
N ALA A 66 16.79 -13.02 -19.19
CA ALA A 66 15.49 -12.40 -19.08
C ALA A 66 14.54 -13.40 -18.40
N ASP A 67 14.33 -13.21 -17.10
CA ASP A 67 13.29 -13.87 -16.33
C ASP A 67 11.95 -13.49 -16.98
N ASP A 68 11.33 -14.42 -17.69
CA ASP A 68 10.01 -14.29 -18.35
C ASP A 68 8.90 -13.96 -17.32
N ASP A 69 9.22 -14.01 -16.04
CA ASP A 69 8.28 -13.88 -14.93
C ASP A 69 7.94 -12.44 -14.50
N ASP A 70 8.66 -11.42 -14.99
CA ASP A 70 8.48 -10.02 -14.57
C ASP A 70 7.95 -9.08 -15.67
N LEU A 71 7.10 -9.58 -16.57
CA LEU A 71 6.43 -8.69 -17.53
C LEU A 71 5.44 -7.76 -16.81
N SER A 72 5.55 -6.46 -17.08
CA SER A 72 4.58 -5.49 -16.59
C SER A 72 3.22 -5.71 -17.25
N TRP A 73 2.14 -5.30 -16.59
CA TRP A 73 0.81 -5.35 -17.20
C TRP A 73 0.76 -4.62 -18.54
N ARG A 74 1.49 -3.51 -18.67
CA ARG A 74 1.50 -2.70 -19.89
C ARG A 74 2.05 -3.48 -21.09
N ASP A 75 3.05 -4.33 -20.86
CA ASP A 75 3.65 -5.18 -21.89
C ASP A 75 2.68 -6.30 -22.30
N ILE A 76 2.03 -6.93 -21.32
CA ILE A 76 1.00 -7.96 -21.54
C ILE A 76 -0.18 -7.35 -22.32
N ALA A 77 -0.70 -6.21 -21.87
CA ALA A 77 -1.83 -5.50 -22.47
C ALA A 77 -1.54 -5.05 -23.91
N GLY A 78 -0.27 -4.76 -24.24
CA GLY A 78 0.17 -4.42 -25.59
C GLY A 78 -0.09 -5.52 -26.64
N SER A 79 -0.21 -6.78 -26.20
CA SER A 79 -0.45 -7.94 -27.07
C SER A 79 -1.91 -8.15 -27.45
N PHE A 80 -2.84 -7.41 -26.85
CA PHE A 80 -4.28 -7.52 -27.09
C PHE A 80 -4.80 -6.27 -27.79
N TYR A 81 -5.86 -6.39 -28.60
CA TYR A 81 -6.48 -5.26 -29.30
C TYR A 81 -7.91 -5.00 -28.84
N ALA A 82 -8.69 -6.06 -28.64
CA ALA A 82 -10.08 -5.99 -28.22
C ALA A 82 -10.21 -6.01 -26.70
N LYS A 83 -11.21 -5.31 -26.17
CA LYS A 83 -11.53 -5.34 -24.73
C LYS A 83 -11.86 -6.75 -24.25
N ASP A 84 -12.56 -7.52 -25.07
CA ASP A 84 -12.99 -8.89 -24.73
C ASP A 84 -11.82 -9.86 -24.55
N GLU A 85 -10.67 -9.59 -25.17
CA GLU A 85 -9.42 -10.35 -24.99
C GLU A 85 -8.60 -9.79 -23.80
N LEU A 86 -8.66 -8.47 -23.60
CA LEU A 86 -7.93 -7.78 -22.53
C LEU A 86 -8.46 -8.13 -21.13
N MET A 87 -9.77 -8.29 -20.98
CA MET A 87 -10.41 -8.59 -19.68
C MET A 87 -9.96 -9.93 -19.06
N PRO A 88 -9.98 -11.08 -19.77
CA PRO A 88 -9.48 -12.34 -19.21
C PRO A 88 -7.96 -12.33 -18.98
N ALA A 89 -7.19 -11.61 -19.79
CA ALA A 89 -5.77 -11.39 -19.54
C ALA A 89 -5.53 -10.58 -18.25
N LEU A 90 -6.31 -9.52 -18.04
CA LEU A 90 -6.26 -8.69 -16.82
C LEU A 90 -6.64 -9.51 -15.59
N GLN A 91 -7.66 -10.37 -15.70
CA GLN A 91 -8.04 -11.28 -14.62
C GLN A 91 -6.88 -12.20 -14.24
N SER A 92 -6.26 -12.82 -15.23
CA SER A 92 -5.13 -13.75 -15.02
C SER A 92 -3.93 -13.04 -14.42
N PHE A 93 -3.62 -11.83 -14.90
CA PHE A 93 -2.58 -10.97 -14.34
C PHE A 93 -2.87 -10.61 -12.87
N ALA A 94 -4.09 -10.16 -12.57
CA ALA A 94 -4.49 -9.82 -11.21
C ALA A 94 -4.41 -11.01 -10.26
N MET A 95 -4.76 -12.21 -10.73
CA MET A 95 -4.60 -13.45 -9.96
C MET A 95 -3.13 -13.76 -9.67
N LYS A 96 -2.25 -13.67 -10.68
CA LYS A 96 -0.81 -13.87 -10.51
C LYS A 96 -0.23 -12.88 -9.49
N GLU A 97 -0.54 -11.60 -9.61
CA GLU A 97 -0.09 -10.56 -8.67
C GLU A 97 -0.63 -10.75 -7.26
N ALA A 98 -1.91 -11.13 -7.11
CA ALA A 98 -2.50 -11.45 -5.82
C ALA A 98 -1.78 -12.61 -5.14
N GLU A 99 -1.52 -13.69 -5.89
CA GLU A 99 -0.79 -14.84 -5.38
C GLU A 99 0.62 -14.47 -4.93
N MET A 100 1.41 -13.86 -5.82
CA MET A 100 2.80 -13.51 -5.52
C MET A 100 2.92 -12.57 -4.31
N GLN A 101 2.18 -11.46 -4.32
CA GLN A 101 2.28 -10.46 -3.26
C GLN A 101 1.62 -10.92 -1.96
N GLY A 102 0.56 -11.73 -2.05
CA GLY A 102 -0.03 -12.38 -0.89
C GLY A 102 0.98 -13.30 -0.20
N MET A 103 1.61 -14.21 -0.96
CA MET A 103 2.61 -15.13 -0.43
C MET A 103 3.83 -14.40 0.15
N GLN A 104 4.29 -13.34 -0.53
CA GLN A 104 5.36 -12.48 -0.01
C GLN A 104 4.97 -11.86 1.35
N LYS A 105 3.76 -11.27 1.43
CA LYS A 105 3.26 -10.64 2.65
C LYS A 105 3.16 -11.63 3.83
N PHE A 106 2.64 -12.81 3.56
CA PHE A 106 2.44 -13.85 4.59
C PHE A 106 3.77 -14.46 5.03
N GLY A 107 4.70 -14.63 4.09
CA GLY A 107 5.96 -15.33 4.31
C GLY A 107 5.77 -16.77 4.77
N SER A 108 6.88 -17.45 5.06
CA SER A 108 6.88 -18.91 5.22
C SER A 108 5.93 -19.43 6.31
N VAL A 109 5.84 -18.75 7.46
CA VAL A 109 5.03 -19.21 8.59
C VAL A 109 3.54 -19.15 8.27
N ILE A 110 3.05 -17.99 7.84
CA ILE A 110 1.62 -17.82 7.57
C ILE A 110 1.21 -18.61 6.31
N SER A 111 2.03 -18.56 5.26
CA SER A 111 1.77 -19.30 4.01
C SER A 111 1.73 -20.81 4.23
N SER A 112 2.54 -21.37 5.14
CA SER A 112 2.52 -22.82 5.43
C SER A 112 1.18 -23.33 5.96
N GLN A 113 0.35 -22.44 6.51
CA GLN A 113 -0.92 -22.80 7.14
C GLN A 113 -2.13 -22.38 6.31
N ILE A 114 -2.08 -21.19 5.69
CA ILE A 114 -3.24 -20.63 4.96
C ILE A 114 -3.00 -20.49 3.46
N GLY A 115 -1.82 -20.82 2.94
CA GLY A 115 -1.43 -20.58 1.55
C GLY A 115 -2.34 -21.28 0.55
N ASP A 116 -2.60 -22.57 0.74
CA ASP A 116 -3.47 -23.37 -0.13
C ASP A 116 -4.90 -22.81 -0.16
N ALA A 117 -5.45 -22.47 1.01
CA ALA A 117 -6.77 -21.85 1.12
C ALA A 117 -6.82 -20.46 0.48
N TYR A 118 -5.75 -19.67 0.61
CA TYR A 118 -5.65 -18.37 -0.03
C TYR A 118 -5.65 -18.49 -1.55
N GLN A 119 -4.82 -19.37 -2.11
CA GLN A 119 -4.74 -19.61 -3.56
C GLN A 119 -6.05 -20.14 -4.13
N SER A 120 -6.73 -21.04 -3.42
CA SER A 120 -7.97 -21.67 -3.92
C SER A 120 -9.21 -20.81 -3.70
N ASP A 121 -9.35 -20.15 -2.54
CA ASP A 121 -10.61 -19.50 -2.15
C ASP A 121 -10.61 -17.98 -2.32
N ILE A 122 -9.44 -17.34 -2.33
CA ILE A 122 -9.30 -15.87 -2.31
C ILE A 122 -8.77 -15.34 -3.63
N VAL A 123 -7.69 -15.90 -4.18
CA VAL A 123 -7.07 -15.42 -5.43
C VAL A 123 -8.04 -15.36 -6.62
N PRO A 124 -8.92 -16.35 -6.87
CA PRO A 124 -9.90 -16.25 -7.96
C PRO A 124 -10.83 -15.04 -7.81
N LYS A 125 -11.25 -14.74 -6.58
CA LYS A 125 -12.14 -13.61 -6.27
C LYS A 125 -11.44 -12.26 -6.42
N PHE A 126 -10.11 -12.19 -6.25
CA PHE A 126 -9.34 -11.00 -6.63
C PHE A 126 -9.50 -10.71 -8.12
N GLY A 127 -9.29 -11.71 -8.97
CA GLY A 127 -9.44 -11.57 -10.42
C GLY A 127 -10.86 -11.14 -10.82
N GLU A 128 -11.88 -11.73 -10.21
CA GLU A 128 -13.29 -11.35 -10.42
C GLU A 128 -13.56 -9.90 -9.98
N ALA A 129 -13.04 -9.48 -8.82
CA ALA A 129 -13.21 -8.11 -8.33
C ALA A 129 -12.50 -7.08 -9.25
N VAL A 130 -11.31 -7.40 -9.74
CA VAL A 130 -10.60 -6.53 -10.71
C VAL A 130 -11.40 -6.38 -11.99
N THR A 131 -11.87 -7.49 -12.59
CA THR A 131 -12.67 -7.41 -13.83
C THR A 131 -13.98 -6.67 -13.63
N ALA A 132 -14.65 -6.86 -12.49
CA ALA A 132 -15.86 -6.11 -12.14
C ALA A 132 -15.60 -4.59 -12.06
N ALA A 133 -14.53 -4.17 -11.38
CA ALA A 133 -14.14 -2.76 -11.27
C ALA A 133 -13.68 -2.17 -12.62
N ALA A 134 -12.98 -2.97 -13.42
CA ALA A 134 -12.45 -2.61 -14.74
C ALA A 134 -13.53 -2.53 -15.84
N ASN A 135 -14.70 -3.15 -15.65
CA ASN A 135 -15.69 -3.31 -16.72
C ASN A 135 -16.19 -1.96 -17.29
N LYS A 136 -16.26 -0.91 -16.48
CA LYS A 136 -16.68 0.44 -16.93
C LYS A 136 -15.54 1.29 -17.50
N ALA A 137 -14.28 0.88 -17.33
CA ALA A 137 -13.14 1.61 -17.85
C ALA A 137 -13.03 1.45 -19.38
N ASN A 138 -12.50 2.49 -20.03
CA ASN A 138 -12.16 2.44 -21.44
C ASN A 138 -10.87 1.63 -21.66
N VAL A 139 -10.63 1.19 -22.90
CA VAL A 139 -9.48 0.33 -23.23
C VAL A 139 -8.15 1.01 -22.94
N ASP A 140 -8.05 2.33 -23.13
CA ASP A 140 -6.80 3.08 -22.90
C ASP A 140 -6.40 3.11 -21.43
N VAL A 141 -7.37 3.29 -20.52
CA VAL A 141 -7.15 3.20 -19.07
C VAL A 141 -6.77 1.77 -18.71
N LEU A 142 -7.48 0.78 -19.23
CA LEU A 142 -7.20 -0.63 -18.94
C LEU A 142 -5.78 -1.02 -19.33
N ARG A 143 -5.25 -0.56 -20.48
CA ARG A 143 -3.89 -0.85 -20.92
C ARG A 143 -2.80 -0.23 -20.04
N ASN A 144 -3.12 0.89 -19.40
CA ASN A 144 -2.16 1.64 -18.60
C ASN A 144 -2.33 1.40 -17.10
N LEU A 145 -3.02 0.33 -16.71
CA LEU A 145 -3.05 -0.06 -15.31
C LEU A 145 -1.65 -0.47 -14.83
N GLU A 146 -1.37 -0.16 -13.58
CA GLU A 146 -0.19 -0.58 -12.86
C GLU A 146 -0.59 -1.21 -11.53
N VAL A 147 0.34 -1.97 -10.96
CA VAL A 147 0.16 -2.66 -9.68
C VAL A 147 1.26 -2.22 -8.72
N SER A 148 0.88 -1.90 -7.48
CA SER A 148 1.88 -1.70 -6.41
C SER A 148 2.52 -3.04 -6.04
N ARG A 149 3.84 -3.06 -5.76
CA ARG A 149 4.62 -4.30 -5.59
C ARG A 149 5.26 -4.51 -4.21
N ASP A 150 5.02 -3.60 -3.28
CA ASP A 150 5.61 -3.64 -1.95
C ASP A 150 4.53 -3.91 -0.89
N PRO A 151 4.01 -5.14 -0.69
CA PRO A 151 2.95 -5.36 0.29
C PRO A 151 3.37 -4.83 1.69
N ALA A 152 2.41 -4.37 2.49
CA ALA A 152 2.77 -3.76 3.77
C ALA A 152 3.26 -4.82 4.78
N SER A 153 4.37 -4.55 5.48
CA SER A 153 4.91 -5.43 6.54
C SER A 153 4.24 -5.19 7.91
N GLY A 154 4.62 -5.99 8.91
CA GLY A 154 4.27 -5.73 10.30
C GLY A 154 2.79 -5.95 10.60
N LEU A 155 2.05 -4.85 10.76
CA LEU A 155 0.60 -4.85 11.00
C LEU A 155 -0.20 -4.31 9.80
N GLY A 156 0.46 -3.78 8.76
CA GLY A 156 -0.21 -3.05 7.69
C GLY A 156 -1.11 -3.95 6.84
N GLU A 157 -2.24 -3.43 6.38
CA GLU A 157 -3.30 -4.24 5.77
C GLU A 157 -3.12 -4.45 4.27
N ARG A 158 -2.42 -3.53 3.59
CA ARG A 158 -2.24 -3.57 2.13
C ARG A 158 -1.57 -4.86 1.66
N ILE A 159 -2.22 -5.54 0.70
CA ILE A 159 -1.58 -6.54 -0.16
C ILE A 159 -1.12 -5.80 -1.41
N LEU A 160 -2.05 -5.40 -2.26
CA LEU A 160 -1.75 -4.72 -3.52
C LEU A 160 -2.88 -3.75 -3.89
N HIS A 161 -2.54 -2.80 -4.74
CA HIS A 161 -3.45 -1.83 -5.33
C HIS A 161 -3.25 -1.83 -6.85
N LEU A 162 -4.35 -1.69 -7.60
CA LEU A 162 -4.31 -1.40 -9.03
C LEU A 162 -4.72 0.05 -9.27
N TYR A 163 -3.96 0.76 -10.09
CA TYR A 163 -4.18 2.18 -10.39
C TYR A 163 -3.85 2.48 -11.86
N ASP A 164 -4.37 3.58 -12.40
CA ASP A 164 -3.99 4.07 -13.72
C ASP A 164 -2.60 4.72 -13.66
N GLY A 165 -1.62 4.15 -14.35
CA GLY A 165 -0.24 4.62 -14.39
C GLY A 165 -0.08 6.03 -14.97
N ASN A 166 -1.02 6.50 -15.81
CA ASN A 166 -0.94 7.86 -16.34
C ASN A 166 -1.36 8.92 -15.32
N THR A 167 -2.31 8.60 -14.45
CA THR A 167 -2.95 9.57 -13.55
C THR A 167 -2.66 9.34 -12.07
N GLY A 168 -2.12 8.17 -11.72
CA GLY A 168 -1.96 7.71 -10.34
C GLY A 168 -3.29 7.44 -9.62
N LYS A 169 -4.42 7.45 -10.34
CA LYS A 169 -5.74 7.23 -9.74
C LYS A 169 -5.95 5.75 -9.49
N GLU A 170 -6.16 5.44 -8.22
CA GLU A 170 -6.52 4.11 -7.73
C GLU A 170 -7.83 3.64 -8.36
N LEU A 171 -7.83 2.40 -8.85
CA LEU A 171 -9.02 1.70 -9.35
C LEU A 171 -9.63 0.84 -8.24
N ILE A 172 -8.78 0.03 -7.60
CA ILE A 172 -9.16 -0.96 -6.59
C ILE A 172 -7.98 -1.26 -5.66
N LYS A 173 -8.27 -1.42 -4.37
CA LYS A 173 -7.28 -1.69 -3.31
C LYS A 173 -7.63 -2.99 -2.62
N PHE A 174 -6.67 -3.88 -2.47
CA PHE A 174 -6.86 -5.18 -1.84
C PHE A 174 -6.06 -5.31 -0.55
N HIS A 175 -6.77 -5.58 0.53
CA HIS A 175 -6.23 -5.57 1.88
C HIS A 175 -6.57 -6.89 2.61
N VAL A 176 -5.79 -7.18 3.65
CA VAL A 176 -6.04 -8.27 4.60
C VAL A 176 -5.96 -7.76 6.03
N ARG A 177 -6.98 -8.10 6.79
CA ARG A 177 -7.09 -7.82 8.21
C ARG A 177 -6.89 -9.06 9.06
N ARG A 178 -6.45 -8.86 10.30
CA ARG A 178 -6.51 -9.88 11.34
C ARG A 178 -7.72 -9.60 12.21
N ASP A 179 -8.73 -10.44 12.09
CA ASP A 179 -9.91 -10.38 12.93
C ASP A 179 -9.73 -11.35 14.10
N HIS A 180 -10.23 -10.96 15.28
CA HIS A 180 -10.29 -11.82 16.46
C HIS A 180 -11.68 -11.71 17.09
N PRO A 181 -12.69 -12.38 16.50
CA PRO A 181 -14.01 -12.44 17.11
C PRO A 181 -13.94 -13.14 18.48
N PRO A 182 -14.75 -12.71 19.47
CA PRO A 182 -14.73 -13.31 20.80
C PRO A 182 -14.93 -14.82 20.75
N LEU A 183 -14.07 -15.57 21.44
CA LEU A 183 -14.09 -17.05 21.56
C LEU A 183 -13.76 -17.84 20.27
N ASP A 184 -13.66 -17.18 19.11
CA ASP A 184 -13.47 -17.86 17.82
C ASP A 184 -12.00 -18.04 17.43
N GLY A 185 -11.08 -17.28 18.03
CA GLY A 185 -9.67 -17.25 17.65
C GLY A 185 -9.42 -16.24 16.53
N TYR A 186 -8.30 -16.38 15.84
CA TYR A 186 -7.83 -15.44 14.83
C TYR A 186 -8.21 -15.87 13.42
N TRP A 187 -8.55 -14.87 12.61
CA TRP A 187 -8.94 -15.03 11.22
C TRP A 187 -8.22 -13.99 10.37
N PHE A 188 -7.92 -14.35 9.12
CA PHE A 188 -7.51 -13.40 8.11
C PHE A 188 -8.69 -13.06 7.22
N ASN A 189 -9.04 -11.77 7.17
CA ASN A 189 -10.19 -11.26 6.43
C ASN A 189 -9.71 -10.47 5.21
N PHE A 190 -9.97 -11.02 4.03
CA PHE A 190 -9.59 -10.46 2.75
C PHE A 190 -10.73 -9.63 2.19
N HIS A 191 -10.42 -8.41 1.79
CA HIS A 191 -11.42 -7.48 1.28
C HIS A 191 -10.80 -6.51 0.29
N TYR A 192 -11.66 -5.82 -0.45
CA TYR A 192 -11.26 -4.76 -1.34
C TYR A 192 -12.06 -3.48 -1.14
N HIS A 193 -11.47 -2.39 -1.62
CA HIS A 193 -12.08 -1.07 -1.73
C HIS A 193 -12.04 -0.63 -3.19
N THR A 194 -13.11 -0.02 -3.69
CA THR A 194 -13.20 0.44 -5.07
C THR A 194 -13.34 1.96 -5.13
N HIS A 195 -12.92 2.57 -6.23
CA HIS A 195 -13.15 3.99 -6.44
C HIS A 195 -14.64 4.37 -6.57
N GLU A 196 -15.53 3.40 -6.89
CA GLU A 196 -16.96 3.65 -7.14
C GLU A 196 -17.67 4.28 -5.93
N ASP A 197 -17.22 3.97 -4.71
CA ASP A 197 -17.77 4.52 -3.46
C ASP A 197 -16.76 5.40 -2.71
N GLY A 198 -15.67 5.80 -3.37
CA GLY A 198 -14.59 6.57 -2.75
C GLY A 198 -13.77 5.77 -1.74
N PHE A 199 -13.64 4.46 -1.93
CA PHE A 199 -12.88 3.53 -1.09
C PHE A 199 -13.41 3.39 0.34
N GLN A 200 -14.71 3.57 0.55
CA GLN A 200 -15.29 3.58 1.90
C GLN A 200 -15.72 2.19 2.37
N SER A 201 -16.31 1.40 1.48
CA SER A 201 -16.82 0.07 1.82
C SER A 201 -15.71 -0.97 1.81
N HIS A 202 -15.81 -1.92 2.74
CA HIS A 202 -14.99 -3.13 2.74
C HIS A 202 -15.81 -4.22 2.05
N HIS A 203 -15.51 -4.50 0.79
CA HIS A 203 -16.14 -5.59 0.06
C HIS A 203 -15.42 -6.90 0.38
N GLU A 204 -16.09 -7.81 1.07
CA GLU A 204 -15.50 -9.07 1.54
C GLU A 204 -15.23 -10.04 0.38
N LEU A 205 -14.01 -10.57 0.33
CA LEU A 205 -13.59 -11.66 -0.56
C LEU A 205 -13.66 -13.01 0.17
N GLY A 206 -13.36 -13.00 1.46
CA GLY A 206 -13.54 -14.17 2.32
C GLY A 206 -12.65 -14.11 3.55
N LYS A 207 -12.77 -15.16 4.37
CA LYS A 207 -12.00 -15.31 5.60
C LYS A 207 -11.35 -16.68 5.67
N ILE A 208 -10.12 -16.72 6.15
CA ILE A 208 -9.39 -17.96 6.40
C ILE A 208 -9.06 -18.02 7.89
N TYR A 209 -9.34 -19.16 8.51
CA TYR A 209 -9.02 -19.38 9.91
C TYR A 209 -7.50 -19.51 10.09
N TRP A 210 -6.97 -18.83 11.10
CA TRP A 210 -5.59 -19.03 11.55
C TRP A 210 -5.58 -20.13 12.63
N ASP A 211 -5.79 -19.72 13.89
CA ASP A 211 -5.75 -20.58 15.08
C ASP A 211 -6.26 -19.77 16.30
N LYS A 212 -6.27 -20.37 17.49
CA LYS A 212 -6.53 -19.68 18.76
C LYS A 212 -5.39 -18.80 19.23
N ASN A 213 -4.15 -19.03 18.77
CA ASN A 213 -3.02 -18.18 19.10
C ASN A 213 -2.95 -16.95 18.19
N THR A 214 -2.25 -15.90 18.64
CA THR A 214 -2.03 -14.71 17.84
C THR A 214 -1.12 -15.04 16.65
N PRO A 215 -1.52 -14.73 15.39
CA PRO A 215 -0.64 -14.90 14.25
C PRO A 215 0.57 -13.97 14.35
N PRO A 216 1.72 -14.34 13.74
CA PRO A 216 2.86 -13.46 13.65
C PRO A 216 2.55 -12.21 12.82
N HIS A 217 3.49 -11.27 12.81
CA HIS A 217 3.44 -10.12 11.92
C HIS A 217 3.62 -10.53 10.45
N TRP A 218 3.12 -9.69 9.54
CA TRP A 218 3.41 -9.84 8.11
C TRP A 218 4.90 -9.70 7.86
N MET A 219 5.43 -10.56 6.99
CA MET A 219 6.84 -10.57 6.60
C MET A 219 7.13 -9.41 5.65
N ALA A 220 6.51 -9.48 4.46
CA ALA A 220 6.70 -8.63 3.27
C ALA A 220 8.15 -8.47 2.80
#